data_AF-A0A7Y1UG05-F1
#
_entry.id   AF-A0A7Y1UG05-F1
#
_cell.length_a   1.000
_cell.length_b   1.000
_cell.length_c   1.000
_cell.angle_alpha   90.00
_cell.angle_beta   90.00
_cell.angle_gamma   90.00
#
_symmetry.space_group_name_H-M   'P 1'
#
loop_
_entity.id
_entity.type
_entity.pdbx_description
1 polymer ?
#
loop_
_entity_poly.entity_id
_entity_poly.type
_entity_poly.pdbx_seq_one_letter_code
_entity_poly.pdbx_strand_id
1 'polypeptide(L)'
;MPPDVLSSAAAATKRLGDEVVKGNYSYTIQRMYPRWKKRAAIREGGMEKLVEKLAQVPRQLRESGISMLSFDVQPPKSAFGVASFKEWIVFVPTVTRVRVIDPESRQVRRLEMTGYQVAVAKQAGGEWNFIDGAQLTVADLRSLFPTLPADREKLGLPPIGGREIKN
;
A
#
# COMPACT_ATOMS: atom_id res chain seq x y z
N MET A 1 19.52 6.21 11.07
CA MET A 1 18.05 5.96 10.95
C MET A 1 17.63 5.19 12.18
N PRO A 2 16.57 5.58 12.90
CA PRO A 2 16.16 4.85 14.09
C PRO A 2 15.69 3.45 13.67
N PRO A 3 16.37 2.35 14.07
CA PRO A 3 15.99 0.99 13.67
C PRO A 3 14.54 0.66 14.06
N ASP A 4 14.06 1.23 15.16
CA ASP A 4 12.71 1.04 15.68
C ASP A 4 11.62 1.60 14.77
N VAL A 5 11.91 2.64 13.99
CA VAL A 5 10.94 3.22 13.05
C VAL A 5 10.71 2.26 11.88
N LEU A 6 11.79 1.66 11.36
CA LEU A 6 11.71 0.68 10.27
C LEU A 6 10.96 -0.58 10.71
N SER A 7 11.29 -1.12 11.87
CA SER A 7 10.65 -2.33 12.40
C SER A 7 9.18 -2.08 12.75
N SER A 8 8.86 -0.93 13.36
CA SER A 8 7.48 -0.54 13.66
C SER A 8 6.64 -0.37 12.40
N ALA A 9 7.17 0.30 11.36
CA ALA A 9 6.49 0.44 10.07
C ALA A 9 6.24 -0.92 9.42
N ALA A 10 7.24 -1.80 9.39
CA ALA A 10 7.11 -3.14 8.83
C ALA A 10 6.05 -3.97 9.57
N ALA A 11 6.04 -3.92 10.91
CA ALA A 11 5.05 -4.61 11.73
C ALA A 11 3.63 -4.09 11.46
N ALA A 12 3.46 -2.77 11.34
CA ALA A 12 2.16 -2.17 11.04
C ALA A 12 1.69 -2.50 9.62
N THR A 13 2.58 -2.51 8.63
CA THR A 13 2.26 -2.96 7.27
C THR A 13 1.93 -4.46 7.24
N LYS A 14 2.58 -5.29 8.06
CA LYS A 14 2.22 -6.71 8.17
C LYS A 14 0.79 -6.85 8.70
N ARG A 15 0.43 -6.10 9.74
CA ARG A 15 -0.95 -6.08 10.26
C ARG A 15 -1.96 -5.65 9.20
N LEU A 16 -1.65 -4.63 8.40
CA LEU A 16 -2.47 -4.23 7.25
C LEU A 16 -2.68 -5.41 6.28
N GLY A 17 -1.59 -6.11 5.93
CA GLY A 17 -1.62 -7.28 5.06
C GLY A 17 -2.45 -8.44 5.62
N ASP A 18 -2.28 -8.75 6.90
CA ASP A 18 -3.04 -9.80 7.58
C ASP A 18 -4.56 -9.52 7.51
N GLU A 19 -4.97 -8.26 7.63
CA GLU A 19 -6.39 -7.86 7.47
C GLU A 19 -6.87 -7.96 6.02
N VAL A 20 -6.02 -7.64 5.03
CA VAL A 20 -6.34 -7.82 3.60
C VAL A 20 -6.56 -9.29 3.27
N VAL A 21 -5.68 -10.18 3.74
CA VAL A 21 -5.79 -11.63 3.51
C VAL A 21 -7.08 -12.19 4.11
N LYS A 22 -7.52 -11.68 5.27
CA LYS A 22 -8.81 -12.01 5.89
C LYS A 22 -10.02 -11.39 5.18
N GLY A 23 -9.81 -10.54 4.18
CA GLY A 23 -10.88 -9.83 3.48
C GLY A 23 -11.43 -8.62 4.23
N ASN A 24 -10.76 -8.14 5.29
CA ASN A 24 -11.14 -6.94 6.02
C ASN A 24 -10.61 -5.67 5.34
N TYR A 25 -11.13 -5.38 4.15
CA TYR A 25 -10.75 -4.19 3.39
C TYR A 25 -11.23 -2.89 4.03
N SER A 26 -12.17 -2.94 4.98
CA SER A 26 -12.58 -1.75 5.74
C SER A 26 -11.42 -1.18 6.57
N TYR A 27 -10.56 -2.06 7.11
CA TYR A 27 -9.37 -1.67 7.85
C TYR A 27 -8.40 -0.87 6.97
N THR A 28 -8.18 -1.29 5.72
CA THR A 28 -7.27 -0.55 4.82
C THR A 28 -7.81 0.84 4.47
N ILE A 29 -9.12 0.98 4.26
CA ILE A 29 -9.78 2.26 3.98
C ILE A 29 -9.69 3.22 5.18
N GLN A 30 -9.79 2.69 6.39
CA GLN A 30 -9.65 3.47 7.63
C GLN A 30 -8.20 3.92 7.85
N ARG A 31 -7.22 3.07 7.48
CA ARG A 31 -5.79 3.35 7.61
C ARG A 31 -5.18 4.08 6.42
N MET A 32 -5.98 4.47 5.44
CA MET A 32 -5.49 5.24 4.29
C MET A 32 -5.00 6.63 4.74
N TYR A 33 -3.82 7.04 4.29
CA TYR A 33 -3.24 8.33 4.69
C TYR A 33 -4.18 9.50 4.37
N PRO A 34 -4.59 10.33 5.37
CA PRO A 34 -5.69 11.28 5.20
C PRO A 34 -5.51 12.27 4.04
N ARG A 35 -4.30 12.80 3.83
CA ARG A 35 -4.04 13.75 2.74
C ARG A 35 -4.10 13.08 1.37
N TRP A 36 -3.68 11.83 1.27
CA TRP A 36 -3.84 11.04 0.05
C TRP A 36 -5.32 10.68 -0.19
N LYS A 37 -6.03 10.24 0.85
CA LYS A 37 -7.46 9.94 0.79
C LYS A 37 -8.28 11.15 0.31
N LYS A 38 -7.97 12.35 0.82
CA LYS A 38 -8.61 13.59 0.36
C LYS A 38 -8.34 13.88 -1.12
N ARG A 39 -7.13 13.64 -1.62
CA ARG A 39 -6.79 13.80 -3.06
C ARG A 39 -7.50 12.76 -3.92
N ALA A 40 -7.51 11.50 -3.49
CA ALA A 40 -8.25 10.44 -4.17
C ALA A 40 -9.74 10.80 -4.24
N ALA A 41 -10.33 11.29 -3.15
CA ALA A 41 -11.72 11.73 -3.12
C ALA A 41 -12.01 12.84 -4.13
N ILE A 42 -11.14 13.85 -4.27
CA ILE A 42 -11.31 14.91 -5.28
C ILE A 42 -11.32 14.31 -6.69
N ARG A 43 -10.42 13.37 -6.99
CA ARG A 43 -10.35 12.71 -8.31
C ARG A 43 -11.57 11.84 -8.62
N GLU A 44 -12.13 11.19 -7.61
CA GLU A 44 -13.33 10.34 -7.72
C GLU A 44 -14.65 11.14 -7.66
N GLY A 45 -14.59 12.47 -7.50
CA GLY A 45 -15.77 13.33 -7.44
C GLY A 45 -16.46 13.42 -6.08
N GLY A 46 -15.75 13.10 -4.98
CA GLY A 46 -16.21 13.24 -3.60
C GLY A 46 -15.74 12.10 -2.69
N MET A 47 -15.83 12.32 -1.37
CA MET A 47 -15.48 11.29 -0.38
C MET A 47 -16.47 10.11 -0.43
N GLU A 48 -17.75 10.39 -0.63
CA GLU A 48 -18.80 9.37 -0.72
C GLU A 48 -18.54 8.42 -1.89
N LYS A 49 -18.32 8.97 -3.09
CA LYS A 49 -17.97 8.19 -4.29
C LYS A 49 -16.70 7.37 -4.13
N LEU A 50 -15.67 7.94 -3.48
CA LEU A 50 -14.46 7.20 -3.17
C LEU A 50 -14.75 6.00 -2.26
N VAL A 51 -15.50 6.21 -1.17
CA VAL A 51 -15.83 5.14 -0.22
C VAL A 51 -16.67 4.06 -0.89
N GLU A 52 -17.66 4.45 -1.69
CA GLU A 52 -18.48 3.51 -2.49
C GLU A 52 -17.60 2.68 -3.43
N LYS A 53 -16.73 3.33 -4.21
CA LYS A 53 -15.80 2.65 -5.11
C LYS A 53 -14.89 1.68 -4.38
N LEU A 54 -14.32 2.08 -3.24
CA LEU A 54 -13.44 1.23 -2.45
C LEU A 54 -14.20 0.05 -1.80
N ALA A 55 -15.46 0.25 -1.42
CA ALA A 55 -16.32 -0.81 -0.89
C ALA A 55 -16.68 -1.88 -1.95
N GLN A 56 -16.60 -1.53 -3.24
CA GLN A 56 -16.84 -2.48 -4.34
C GLN A 56 -15.62 -3.36 -4.67
N VAL A 57 -14.41 -2.97 -4.27
CA VAL A 57 -13.17 -3.73 -4.57
C VAL A 57 -13.25 -5.21 -4.17
N PRO A 58 -13.71 -5.59 -2.97
CA PRO A 58 -13.79 -6.99 -2.57
C PRO A 58 -14.73 -7.80 -3.46
N ARG A 59 -15.82 -7.16 -3.92
CA ARG A 59 -16.78 -7.76 -4.84
C ARG A 59 -16.16 -7.97 -6.22
N GLN A 60 -15.48 -6.96 -6.76
CA GLN A 60 -14.80 -7.03 -8.06
C GLN A 60 -13.72 -8.12 -8.09
N LEU A 61 -12.94 -8.25 -7.01
CA LEU A 61 -11.94 -9.31 -6.88
C LEU A 61 -12.59 -10.69 -6.96
N ARG A 62 -13.70 -10.90 -6.22
CA ARG A 62 -14.44 -12.16 -6.22
C ARG A 62 -15.04 -12.49 -7.59
N GLU A 63 -15.67 -11.50 -8.23
CA GLU A 63 -16.25 -11.64 -9.57
C GLU A 63 -15.18 -11.95 -10.63
N SER A 64 -13.98 -11.43 -10.45
CA SER A 64 -12.81 -11.73 -11.29
C SER A 64 -12.11 -13.05 -10.92
N GLY A 65 -12.66 -13.83 -9.98
CA GLY A 65 -12.08 -15.08 -9.51
C GLY A 65 -10.74 -14.92 -8.77
N ILE A 66 -10.43 -13.72 -8.28
CA ILE A 66 -9.19 -13.38 -7.58
C ILE A 66 -9.37 -13.68 -6.08
N SER A 67 -8.47 -14.47 -5.52
CA SER A 67 -8.37 -14.76 -4.10
C SER A 67 -6.97 -14.47 -3.60
N MET A 68 -6.87 -13.70 -2.50
CA MET A 68 -5.61 -13.41 -1.84
C MET A 68 -5.07 -14.69 -1.16
N LEU A 69 -3.83 -15.08 -1.49
CA LEU A 69 -3.15 -16.22 -0.86
C LEU A 69 -2.22 -15.76 0.26
N SER A 70 -1.38 -14.75 -0.02
CA SER A 70 -0.46 -14.20 0.97
C SER A 70 -0.19 -12.72 0.71
N PHE A 71 0.20 -12.03 1.79
CA PHE A 71 0.72 -10.67 1.77
C PHE A 71 1.97 -10.65 2.65
N ASP A 72 3.13 -10.68 2.01
CA ASP A 72 4.41 -10.76 2.70
C ASP A 72 5.06 -9.38 2.74
N VAL A 73 5.60 -9.01 3.90
CA VAL A 73 6.34 -7.76 4.10
C VAL A 73 7.83 -8.04 4.09
N GLN A 74 8.57 -7.29 3.28
CA GLN A 74 10.03 -7.34 3.27
C GLN A 74 10.61 -6.21 4.14
N PRO A 75 11.83 -6.36 4.67
CA PRO A 75 12.47 -5.31 5.46
C PRO A 75 12.59 -3.99 4.67
N PRO A 76 12.08 -2.86 5.19
CA PRO A 76 12.28 -1.56 4.58
C PRO A 76 13.73 -1.11 4.71
N LYS A 77 14.24 -0.45 3.67
CA LYS A 77 15.64 0.03 3.62
C LYS A 77 15.80 1.49 4.00
N SER A 78 14.71 2.26 3.98
CA SER A 78 14.75 3.71 4.13
C SER A 78 13.57 4.28 4.90
N ALA A 79 13.86 5.25 5.75
CA ALA A 79 12.90 6.10 6.45
C ALA A 79 13.31 7.57 6.32
N PHE A 80 12.33 8.44 6.14
CA PHE A 80 12.51 9.88 5.98
C PHE A 80 11.73 10.63 7.04
N GLY A 81 12.39 11.57 7.72
CA GLY A 81 11.73 12.51 8.63
C GLY A 81 11.32 13.76 7.87
N VAL A 82 10.04 14.13 7.91
CA VAL A 82 9.52 15.35 7.30
C VAL A 82 9.21 16.36 8.39
N ALA A 83 10.16 17.28 8.62
CA ALA A 83 10.11 18.25 9.71
C ALA A 83 8.85 19.12 9.68
N SER A 84 8.43 19.59 8.50
CA SER A 84 7.24 20.45 8.33
C SER A 84 5.95 19.82 8.83
N PHE A 85 5.86 18.49 8.87
CA PHE A 85 4.67 17.76 9.34
C PHE A 85 4.92 16.92 10.61
N LYS A 86 6.17 16.90 11.09
CA LYS A 86 6.66 16.00 12.15
C LYS A 86 6.23 14.56 11.88
N GLU A 87 6.50 14.07 10.67
CA GLU A 87 6.10 12.74 10.20
C GLU A 87 7.31 11.88 9.82
N TRP A 88 7.22 10.59 10.12
CA TRP A 88 8.06 9.55 9.53
C TRP A 88 7.38 9.00 8.28
N ILE A 89 8.18 8.74 7.25
CA ILE A 89 7.77 8.08 6.01
C ILE A 89 8.69 6.90 5.78
N VAL A 90 8.12 5.72 5.59
CA VAL A 90 8.86 4.49 5.32
C VAL A 90 8.29 3.82 4.08
N PHE A 91 9.17 3.42 3.16
CA PHE A 91 8.78 2.61 2.01
C PHE A 91 8.96 1.14 2.35
N VAL A 92 7.84 0.44 2.54
CA VAL A 92 7.82 -0.95 3.01
C VAL A 92 7.52 -1.86 1.82
N PRO A 93 8.51 -2.61 1.29
CA PRO A 93 8.28 -3.51 0.18
C PRO A 93 7.36 -4.67 0.56
N THR A 94 6.55 -5.11 -0.39
CA THR A 94 5.54 -6.15 -0.21
C THR A 94 5.54 -7.12 -1.37
N VAL A 95 5.28 -8.40 -1.08
CA VAL A 95 5.03 -9.43 -2.08
C VAL A 95 3.65 -10.02 -1.83
N THR A 96 2.77 -9.87 -2.79
CA THR A 96 1.38 -10.32 -2.72
C THR A 96 1.21 -11.51 -3.65
N ARG A 97 0.70 -12.63 -3.14
CA ARG A 97 0.36 -13.78 -3.98
C ARG A 97 -1.14 -13.93 -4.06
N VAL A 98 -1.64 -14.10 -5.28
CA VAL A 98 -3.06 -14.30 -5.54
C VAL A 98 -3.26 -15.53 -6.38
N ARG A 99 -4.40 -16.18 -6.18
CA ARG A 99 -4.96 -17.16 -7.10
C ARG A 99 -5.98 -16.46 -7.97
N VAL A 100 -5.92 -16.68 -9.26
CA VAL A 100 -6.93 -16.23 -10.22
C VAL A 100 -7.57 -17.46 -10.83
N ILE A 101 -8.89 -17.58 -10.70
CA ILE A 101 -9.69 -18.56 -11.41
C ILE A 101 -10.38 -17.80 -12.53
N ASP A 102 -9.95 -18.04 -13.77
CA ASP A 102 -10.54 -17.38 -14.92
C ASP A 102 -12.04 -17.73 -15.00
N PRO A 103 -12.94 -16.74 -15.03
CA PRO A 103 -14.38 -16.99 -14.93
C PRO A 103 -14.93 -17.75 -16.13
N GLU A 104 -14.32 -17.60 -17.31
CA GLU A 104 -14.75 -18.24 -18.56
C GLU A 104 -14.11 -19.62 -18.76
N SER A 105 -12.78 -19.66 -18.80
CA SER A 105 -12.01 -20.88 -19.08
C SER A 105 -11.83 -21.78 -17.87
N ARG A 106 -12.15 -21.31 -16.65
CA ARG A 106 -11.92 -21.99 -15.37
C ARG A 106 -10.46 -22.33 -15.09
N GLN A 107 -9.53 -21.80 -15.88
CA GLN A 107 -8.11 -22.01 -15.67
C GLN A 107 -7.64 -21.34 -14.39
N VAL A 108 -6.80 -22.06 -13.63
CA VAL A 108 -6.24 -21.57 -12.37
C VAL A 108 -4.83 -21.05 -12.64
N ARG A 109 -4.61 -19.78 -12.33
CA ARG A 109 -3.30 -19.13 -12.37
C ARG A 109 -2.92 -18.65 -10.98
N ARG A 110 -1.63 -18.63 -10.69
CA ARG A 110 -1.08 -18.00 -9.48
C ARG A 110 -0.19 -16.85 -9.90
N LEU A 111 -0.45 -15.67 -9.35
CA LEU A 111 0.33 -14.48 -9.63
C LEU A 111 1.07 -14.07 -8.37
N GLU A 112 2.32 -13.66 -8.54
CA GLU A 112 3.10 -12.97 -7.54
C GLU A 112 3.28 -11.52 -7.98
N MET A 113 2.91 -10.59 -7.12
CA MET A 113 3.01 -9.16 -7.36
C MET A 113 3.97 -8.55 -6.34
N THR A 114 5.00 -7.88 -6.83
CA THR A 114 5.89 -7.06 -6.01
C THR A 114 5.37 -5.63 -5.99
N GLY A 115 5.31 -5.03 -4.82
CA GLY A 115 4.90 -3.64 -4.62
C GLY A 115 5.49 -3.07 -3.33
N TYR A 116 4.91 -1.98 -2.85
CA TYR A 116 5.26 -1.43 -1.54
C TYR A 116 4.14 -0.57 -0.98
N GLN A 117 4.09 -0.46 0.35
CA GLN A 117 3.27 0.52 1.05
C GLN A 117 4.14 1.71 1.48
N VAL A 118 3.60 2.92 1.34
CA VAL A 118 4.16 4.11 1.97
C VAL A 118 3.53 4.21 3.36
N ALA A 119 4.27 3.81 4.39
CA ALA A 119 3.85 3.91 5.78
C ALA A 119 4.19 5.29 6.34
N VAL A 120 3.20 5.98 6.91
CA VAL A 120 3.32 7.34 7.44
C VAL A 120 2.80 7.39 8.88
N ALA A 121 3.60 7.91 9.80
CA ALA A 121 3.21 8.11 11.21
C ALA A 121 3.77 9.43 11.74
N LYS A 122 3.19 9.96 12.83
CA LYS A 122 3.75 11.11 13.54
C LYS A 122 5.03 10.71 14.28
N GLN A 123 6.01 11.61 14.29
CA GLN A 123 7.30 11.40 14.98
C GLN A 123 7.15 11.34 16.50
N ALA A 124 6.11 11.98 17.05
CA ALA A 124 5.75 11.90 18.47
C ALA A 124 5.11 10.56 18.86
N GLY A 125 5.01 9.60 17.92
CA GLY A 125 4.29 8.35 18.09
C GLY A 125 2.86 8.42 17.57
N GLY A 126 2.19 7.27 17.60
CA GLY A 126 0.81 7.11 17.12
C GLY A 126 0.70 6.05 16.05
N GLU A 127 -0.47 6.04 15.43
CA GLU A 127 -0.86 5.01 14.47
C GLU A 127 -0.26 5.23 13.08
N TRP A 128 0.16 4.14 12.43
CA TRP A 128 0.59 4.16 11.04
C TRP A 128 -0.61 4.25 10.09
N ASN A 129 -0.44 5.07 9.06
CA ASN A 129 -1.35 5.16 7.92
C ASN A 129 -0.59 4.82 6.64
N PHE A 130 -1.32 4.40 5.60
CA PHE A 130 -0.72 3.80 4.43
C PHE A 130 -1.19 4.47 3.14
N ILE A 131 -0.30 4.45 2.16
CA ILE A 131 -0.63 4.68 0.75
C ILE A 131 -0.10 3.49 -0.03
N ASP A 132 -0.91 2.95 -0.93
CA ASP A 132 -0.42 1.96 -1.89
C ASP A 132 0.57 2.64 -2.86
N GLY A 133 1.83 2.22 -2.79
CA GLY A 133 2.92 2.78 -3.57
C GLY A 133 2.78 2.53 -5.08
N ALA A 134 1.96 1.57 -5.49
CA ALA A 134 1.63 1.35 -6.90
C ALA A 134 0.82 2.49 -7.52
N GLN A 135 0.15 3.29 -6.70
CA GLN A 135 -0.71 4.39 -7.16
C GLN A 135 -0.01 5.77 -7.16
N LEU A 136 1.29 5.80 -6.87
CA LEU A 136 2.03 7.04 -6.67
C LEU A 136 3.15 7.24 -7.69
N THR A 137 3.24 8.45 -8.23
CA THR A 137 4.46 8.96 -8.86
C THR A 137 5.37 9.61 -7.82
N VAL A 138 6.65 9.83 -8.17
CA VAL A 138 7.57 10.63 -7.33
C VAL A 138 7.05 12.07 -7.16
N ALA A 139 6.38 12.62 -8.18
CA ALA A 139 5.76 13.93 -8.11
C ALA A 139 4.60 13.97 -7.10
N ASP A 140 3.75 12.94 -7.05
CA ASP A 140 2.69 12.82 -6.04
C ASP A 140 3.28 12.78 -4.63
N LEU A 141 4.32 11.95 -4.43
CA LEU A 141 5.04 11.81 -3.17
C LEU A 141 5.59 13.15 -2.68
N ARG A 142 6.26 13.90 -3.56
CA ARG A 142 6.83 15.22 -3.20
C ARG A 142 5.76 16.28 -3.01
N SER A 143 4.66 16.22 -3.74
CA SER A 143 3.53 17.09 -3.50
C SER A 143 2.88 16.84 -2.13
N LEU A 144 2.92 15.60 -1.61
CA LEU A 144 2.54 15.31 -0.23
C LEU A 144 3.65 15.69 0.76
N PHE A 145 4.90 15.46 0.40
CA PHE A 145 6.06 15.56 1.28
C PHE A 145 7.21 16.31 0.57
N PRO A 146 7.18 17.66 0.54
CA PRO A 146 8.04 18.46 -0.34
C PRO A 146 9.54 18.28 -0.15
N THR A 147 9.97 17.89 1.06
CA THR A 147 11.38 17.67 1.40
C THR A 147 11.92 16.31 0.97
N LEU A 148 11.08 15.43 0.42
CA LEU A 148 11.55 14.16 -0.11
C LEU A 148 12.43 14.35 -1.36
N PRO A 149 13.48 13.52 -1.53
CA PRO A 149 14.30 13.53 -2.74
C PRO A 149 13.46 13.43 -4.02
N ALA A 150 13.87 14.19 -5.05
CA ALA A 150 13.31 14.14 -6.40
C ALA A 150 13.66 12.87 -7.17
N ASP A 151 14.74 12.23 -6.75
CA ASP A 151 15.33 11.10 -7.44
C ASP A 151 14.80 9.78 -6.85
N ARG A 152 14.38 8.88 -7.72
CA ARG A 152 13.79 7.60 -7.34
C ARG A 152 14.79 6.69 -6.62
N GLU A 153 16.05 6.72 -7.03
CA GLU A 153 17.10 5.91 -6.42
C GLU A 153 17.43 6.41 -5.01
N LYS A 154 17.52 7.74 -4.83
CA LYS A 154 17.70 8.37 -3.51
C LYS A 154 16.54 8.14 -2.57
N LEU A 155 15.32 7.98 -3.09
CA LEU A 155 14.17 7.56 -2.31
C LEU A 155 14.24 6.08 -1.91
N GLY A 156 15.00 5.26 -2.62
CA GLY A 156 15.05 3.82 -2.43
C GLY A 156 13.70 3.16 -2.68
N LEU A 157 12.90 3.68 -3.64
CA LEU A 157 11.56 3.15 -3.90
C LEU A 157 11.64 1.68 -4.33
N PRO A 158 10.92 0.77 -3.64
CA PRO A 158 10.90 -0.63 -4.05
C PRO A 158 10.35 -0.81 -5.47
N PRO A 159 10.76 -1.88 -6.17
CA PRO A 159 10.24 -2.18 -7.50
C PRO A 159 8.75 -2.55 -7.42
N ILE A 160 8.03 -2.27 -8.51
CA ILE A 160 6.66 -2.72 -8.72
C ILE A 160 6.67 -3.66 -9.92
N GLY A 161 5.94 -4.76 -9.83
CA GLY A 161 5.92 -5.76 -10.88
C GLY A 161 4.94 -6.89 -10.58
N GLY A 162 4.75 -7.76 -11.57
CA GLY A 162 3.92 -8.94 -11.45
C GLY A 162 4.42 -10.03 -12.37
N ARG A 163 4.33 -11.28 -11.91
CA ARG A 163 4.66 -12.46 -12.70
C ARG A 163 3.72 -13.61 -12.36
N GLU A 164 3.46 -14.46 -13.33
CA GLU A 164 2.84 -15.75 -13.07
C GLU A 164 3.88 -16.69 -12.42
N ILE A 165 3.45 -17.45 -11.43
CA ILE A 165 4.28 -18.43 -10.73
C ILE A 165 3.72 -19.83 -10.95
N LYS A 166 4.61 -20.78 -11.23
CA LYS A 166 4.25 -22.20 -11.30
C LYS A 166 4.07 -22.75 -9.89
N ASN A 167 3.15 -23.71 -9.75
CA ASN A 167 2.89 -24.43 -8.50
C ASN A 167 4.13 -25.14 -7.97
#